data_AF-A0A7X6YNU8-F1
#
_entry.id   AF-A0A7X6YNU8-F1
#
_cell.length_a   1.000
_cell.length_b   1.000
_cell.length_c   1.000
_cell.angle_alpha   90.00
_cell.angle_beta   90.00
_cell.angle_gamma   90.00
#
_symmetry.space_group_name_H-M   'P 1'
#
loop_
_entity.id
_entity.type
_entity.pdbx_description
1 polymer ?
#
loop_
_entity_poly.entity_id
_entity_poly.type
_entity_poly.pdbx_seq_one_letter_code
_entity_poly.pdbx_strand_id
1 'polypeptide(L)'
;LNMAFPLPDQADPEGYESLLLSIPPEALTTVAGFLPRFYSDMGENPRIFGDIIREILENGEKAVLFHCSAGKDRTGILAAMILSCLGVTEEDIRDNYLLSNHYRKEALKRELQFLTRGITDPAIVAMIRDMLIVKEEYLEATLRHVRAYPHFDDYAKERLGLDLHELTALKERYLA
;
A
#
# COMPACT_ATOMS: atom_id res chain seq x y z
N LEU A 1 13.73 -3.89 -3.94
CA LEU A 1 12.77 -3.85 -5.08
C LEU A 1 12.02 -2.53 -5.06
N ASN A 2 12.11 -1.77 -6.16
CA ASN A 2 11.42 -0.48 -6.29
C ASN A 2 10.03 -0.71 -6.91
N MET A 3 8.99 -0.56 -6.10
CA MET A 3 7.59 -0.69 -6.54
C MET A 3 6.98 0.66 -6.93
N ALA A 4 7.79 1.69 -7.18
CA ALA A 4 7.28 2.97 -7.63
C ALA A 4 6.58 2.83 -9.00
N PHE A 5 5.47 3.56 -9.15
CA PHE A 5 4.93 3.87 -10.47
C PHE A 5 5.93 4.87 -11.04
N PRO A 6 6.21 4.90 -12.35
CA PRO A 6 7.06 5.94 -12.90
C PRO A 6 6.37 7.29 -12.63
N LEU A 7 6.77 7.96 -11.56
CA LEU A 7 6.52 9.38 -11.44
C LEU A 7 7.60 10.02 -12.32
N PRO A 8 7.22 10.85 -13.30
CA PRO A 8 8.19 11.53 -14.15
C PRO A 8 9.17 12.27 -13.24
N ASP A 9 10.46 12.07 -13.50
CA ASP A 9 11.60 12.45 -12.66
C ASP A 9 11.81 13.99 -12.53
N GLN A 10 10.78 14.77 -12.84
CA GLN A 10 10.79 16.24 -12.99
C GLN A 10 9.39 16.80 -12.68
N ALA A 11 8.83 16.49 -11.52
CA ALA A 11 7.57 17.10 -11.14
C ALA A 11 7.83 18.51 -10.58
N ASP A 12 7.47 19.51 -11.37
CA ASP A 12 7.51 20.94 -11.04
C ASP A 12 6.77 21.22 -9.70
N PRO A 13 7.45 21.74 -8.66
CA PRO A 13 6.82 22.10 -7.39
C PRO A 13 5.65 23.07 -7.55
N GLU A 14 5.70 23.98 -8.53
CA GLU A 14 4.64 24.96 -8.79
C GLU A 14 3.41 24.28 -9.43
N GLY A 15 3.61 23.19 -10.16
CA GLY A 15 2.56 22.39 -10.77
C GLY A 15 1.63 21.71 -9.76
N TYR A 16 2.15 21.31 -8.60
CA TYR A 16 1.34 20.70 -7.53
C TYR A 16 0.51 21.74 -6.77
N GLU A 17 1.06 22.93 -6.52
CA GLU A 17 0.32 24.03 -5.90
C GLU A 17 -0.82 24.50 -6.81
N SER A 18 -0.57 24.61 -8.12
CA SER A 18 -1.60 24.96 -9.12
C SER A 18 -2.70 23.89 -9.22
N LEU A 19 -2.33 22.60 -9.22
CA LEU A 19 -3.27 21.49 -9.29
C LEU A 19 -4.20 21.46 -8.07
N LEU A 20 -3.66 21.64 -6.86
CA LEU A 20 -4.43 21.64 -5.61
C LEU A 20 -5.36 22.86 -5.48
N LEU A 21 -4.93 24.03 -5.97
CA LEU A 21 -5.74 25.27 -5.96
C LEU A 21 -6.90 25.26 -6.97
N SER A 22 -6.87 24.32 -7.93
CA SER A 22 -7.86 24.21 -9.01
C SER A 22 -8.87 23.07 -8.85
N ILE A 23 -8.87 22.33 -7.73
CA ILE A 23 -9.77 21.18 -7.55
C ILE A 23 -11.21 21.68 -7.27
N PRO A 24 -12.17 21.47 -8.20
CA PRO A 24 -13.55 21.85 -7.95
C PRO A 24 -14.15 20.97 -6.84
N PRO A 25 -15.10 21.46 -6.03
CA PRO A 25 -15.67 20.71 -4.90
C PRO A 25 -16.23 19.33 -5.29
N GLU A 26 -16.73 19.17 -6.50
CA GLU A 26 -17.25 17.90 -7.03
C GLU A 26 -16.14 16.85 -7.24
N ALA A 27 -14.91 17.30 -7.52
CA ALA A 27 -13.76 16.42 -7.65
C ALA A 27 -13.25 15.89 -6.29
N LEU A 28 -13.60 16.54 -5.16
CA LEU A 28 -13.27 16.03 -3.82
C LEU A 28 -13.91 14.66 -3.57
N THR A 29 -15.16 14.47 -4.01
CA THR A 29 -15.86 13.18 -3.96
C THR A 29 -15.18 12.12 -4.82
N THR A 30 -14.67 12.51 -5.99
CA THR A 30 -13.92 11.62 -6.88
C THR A 30 -12.57 11.21 -6.27
N VAL A 31 -11.86 12.14 -5.63
CA VAL A 31 -10.58 11.87 -4.94
C VAL A 31 -10.81 11.03 -3.67
N ALA A 32 -11.89 11.26 -2.93
CA ALA A 32 -12.24 10.46 -1.76
C ALA A 32 -12.52 8.99 -2.12
N GLY A 33 -13.20 8.74 -3.24
CA GLY A 33 -13.45 7.38 -3.75
C GLY A 33 -12.23 6.70 -4.37
N PHE A 34 -11.20 7.47 -4.74
CA PHE A 34 -10.02 6.96 -5.42
C PHE A 34 -9.19 6.01 -4.55
N LEU A 35 -8.91 6.36 -3.29
CA LEU A 35 -8.03 5.53 -2.45
C LEU A 35 -8.62 4.15 -2.15
N PRO A 36 -9.87 4.00 -1.66
CA PRO A 36 -10.46 2.67 -1.49
C PRO A 36 -10.48 1.86 -2.79
N ARG A 37 -10.72 2.50 -3.94
CA ARG A 37 -10.69 1.83 -5.25
C ARG A 37 -9.29 1.36 -5.62
N PHE A 38 -8.29 2.22 -5.47
CA PHE A 38 -6.88 1.91 -5.72
C PHE A 38 -6.41 0.71 -4.88
N TYR A 39 -6.81 0.66 -3.61
CA TYR A 39 -6.51 -0.47 -2.72
C TYR A 39 -7.27 -1.75 -3.07
N SER A 40 -8.54 -1.63 -3.46
CA SER A 40 -9.31 -2.77 -3.97
C SER A 40 -8.68 -3.34 -5.23
N ASP A 41 -8.25 -2.50 -6.19
CA ASP A 41 -7.64 -2.95 -7.44
C ASP A 41 -6.34 -3.73 -7.20
N MET A 42 -5.56 -3.37 -6.17
CA MET A 42 -4.37 -4.14 -5.74
C MET A 42 -4.73 -5.52 -5.19
N GLY A 43 -5.84 -5.66 -4.46
CA GLY A 43 -6.33 -6.95 -3.97
C GLY A 43 -6.96 -7.80 -5.06
N GLU A 44 -7.63 -7.15 -6.02
CA GLU A 44 -8.21 -7.77 -7.19
C GLU A 44 -7.11 -8.27 -8.14
N ASN A 45 -6.04 -7.51 -8.38
CA ASN A 45 -4.98 -7.87 -9.33
C ASN A 45 -3.61 -8.03 -8.64
N PRO A 46 -3.45 -9.01 -7.72
CA PRO A 46 -2.31 -9.05 -6.81
C PRO A 46 -1.09 -9.79 -7.42
N ARG A 47 -1.13 -10.16 -8.70
CA ARG A 47 -0.09 -10.97 -9.37
C ARG A 47 1.32 -10.41 -9.19
N ILE A 48 1.45 -9.08 -9.24
CA ILE A 48 2.73 -8.40 -9.03
C ILE A 48 3.35 -8.70 -7.65
N PHE A 49 2.53 -8.87 -6.61
CA PHE A 49 3.03 -9.22 -5.29
C PHE A 49 3.55 -10.65 -5.24
N GLY A 50 2.90 -11.58 -5.95
CA GLY A 50 3.41 -12.94 -6.09
C GLY A 50 4.73 -12.99 -6.84
N ASP A 51 4.88 -12.22 -7.92
CA ASP A 51 6.14 -12.14 -8.67
C ASP A 51 7.27 -11.55 -7.81
N ILE A 52 6.97 -10.54 -6.98
CA ILE A 52 7.94 -9.99 -6.01
C ILE A 52 8.32 -11.02 -4.94
N ILE A 53 7.35 -11.79 -4.41
CA ILE A 53 7.62 -12.85 -3.43
C ILE A 53 8.53 -13.92 -4.03
N ARG A 54 8.33 -14.27 -5.31
CA ARG A 54 9.22 -15.18 -6.02
C ARG A 54 10.64 -14.62 -6.15
N GLU A 55 10.78 -13.35 -6.50
CA GLU A 55 12.09 -12.69 -6.57
C GLU A 55 12.78 -12.66 -5.18
N ILE A 56 12.01 -12.49 -4.10
CA ILE A 56 12.52 -12.65 -2.74
C ILE A 56 13.09 -14.06 -2.55
N LEU A 57 12.32 -15.10 -2.91
CA LEU A 57 12.77 -16.50 -2.82
C LEU A 57 14.04 -16.76 -3.63
N GLU A 58 14.13 -16.23 -4.84
CA GLU A 58 15.29 -16.37 -5.73
C GLU A 58 16.55 -15.63 -5.24
N ASN A 59 16.40 -14.59 -4.41
CA ASN A 59 17.52 -13.85 -3.83
C ASN A 59 18.31 -14.62 -2.73
N GLY A 60 17.94 -15.88 -2.46
CA GLY A 60 18.57 -16.72 -1.43
C GLY A 60 18.36 -16.18 -0.01
N GLU A 61 19.29 -16.44 0.90
CA GLU A 61 19.19 -16.04 2.32
C GLU A 61 19.55 -14.56 2.60
N LYS A 62 19.65 -13.73 1.56
CA LYS A 62 20.02 -12.32 1.74
C LYS A 62 18.85 -11.52 2.32
N ALA A 63 19.18 -10.53 3.16
CA ALA A 63 18.21 -9.56 3.63
C ALA A 63 17.57 -8.81 2.45
N VAL A 64 16.25 -8.58 2.53
CA VAL A 64 15.49 -7.87 1.49
C VAL A 64 14.97 -6.55 2.03
N LEU A 65 15.17 -5.50 1.24
CA LEU A 65 14.49 -4.21 1.40
C LEU A 65 13.57 -3.97 0.19
N PHE A 66 12.29 -3.71 0.46
CA PHE A 66 11.32 -3.29 -0.54
C PHE A 66 10.68 -1.96 -0.11
N HIS A 67 10.48 -1.07 -1.09
CA HIS A 67 9.88 0.23 -0.84
C HIS A 67 9.08 0.69 -2.06
N CYS A 68 8.19 1.66 -1.85
CA CYS A 68 7.57 2.46 -2.89
C CYS A 68 8.05 3.92 -2.73
N SER A 69 7.25 4.91 -3.13
CA SER A 69 7.59 6.33 -2.96
C SER A 69 7.58 6.75 -1.48
N ALA A 70 6.43 6.56 -0.80
CA ALA A 70 6.27 6.93 0.61
C ALA A 70 6.49 5.78 1.59
N GLY A 71 6.58 4.55 1.07
CA GLY A 71 6.70 3.33 1.88
C GLY A 71 5.42 2.90 2.61
N LYS A 72 4.24 3.44 2.27
CA LYS A 72 2.98 3.18 2.99
C LYS A 72 1.98 2.29 2.23
N ASP A 73 1.63 2.64 0.99
CA ASP A 73 0.49 2.00 0.30
C ASP A 73 0.88 0.63 -0.27
N ARG A 74 1.61 0.60 -1.40
CA ARG A 74 2.08 -0.64 -2.04
C ARG A 74 3.04 -1.44 -1.17
N THR A 75 3.87 -0.74 -0.39
CA THR A 75 4.76 -1.39 0.59
C THR A 75 3.95 -2.07 1.69
N GLY A 76 2.93 -1.41 2.23
CA GLY A 76 2.05 -1.99 3.23
C GLY A 76 1.25 -3.17 2.68
N ILE A 77 0.75 -3.09 1.45
CA ILE A 77 0.02 -4.20 0.83
C ILE A 77 0.94 -5.38 0.50
N LEU A 78 2.14 -5.16 -0.03
CA LEU A 78 3.11 -6.25 -0.21
C LEU A 78 3.47 -6.90 1.13
N ALA A 79 3.71 -6.10 2.18
CA ALA A 79 3.98 -6.62 3.52
C ALA A 79 2.79 -7.46 4.04
N ALA A 80 1.55 -6.98 3.86
CA ALA A 80 0.35 -7.73 4.21
C ALA A 80 0.27 -9.07 3.46
N MET A 81 0.53 -9.10 2.15
CA MET A 81 0.53 -10.33 1.37
C MET A 81 1.61 -11.32 1.82
N ILE A 82 2.82 -10.84 2.13
CA ILE A 82 3.90 -11.67 2.68
C ILE A 82 3.47 -12.28 4.02
N LEU A 83 2.96 -11.45 4.94
CA LEU A 83 2.52 -11.91 6.26
C LEU A 83 1.35 -12.90 6.16
N SER A 84 0.41 -12.71 5.22
CA SER A 84 -0.63 -13.68 4.92
C SER A 84 -0.06 -15.01 4.42
N CYS A 85 0.94 -14.99 3.54
CA CYS A 85 1.64 -16.22 3.10
C CYS A 85 2.32 -16.95 4.27
N LEU A 86 2.80 -16.21 5.27
CA LEU A 86 3.40 -16.76 6.48
C LEU A 86 2.37 -17.25 7.51
N GLY A 87 1.07 -17.05 7.26
CA GLY A 87 -0.01 -17.48 8.17
C GLY A 87 -0.19 -16.58 9.40
N VAL A 88 0.29 -15.33 9.33
CA VAL A 88 0.08 -14.33 10.39
C VAL A 88 -1.39 -13.93 10.43
N THR A 89 -1.91 -13.62 11.63
CA THR A 89 -3.31 -13.25 11.81
C THR A 89 -3.65 -11.93 11.11
N GLU A 90 -4.89 -11.78 10.63
CA GLU A 90 -5.32 -10.50 10.02
C GLU A 90 -5.23 -9.32 11.00
N GLU A 91 -5.39 -9.58 12.30
CA GLU A 91 -5.23 -8.57 13.36
C GLU A 91 -3.79 -8.04 13.41
N ASP A 92 -2.80 -8.92 13.48
CA ASP A 92 -1.39 -8.52 13.48
C ASP A 92 -0.97 -7.86 12.17
N ILE A 93 -1.51 -8.32 11.03
CA ILE A 93 -1.29 -7.70 9.72
C ILE A 93 -1.81 -6.27 9.69
N ARG A 94 -3.02 -6.05 10.21
CA ARG A 94 -3.62 -4.72 10.31
C ARG A 94 -2.79 -3.82 11.20
N ASP A 95 -2.40 -4.31 12.38
CA ASP A 95 -1.62 -3.52 13.33
C ASP A 95 -0.27 -3.13 12.73
N ASN A 96 0.40 -4.07 12.04
CA ASN A 96 1.63 -3.79 11.29
C ASN A 96 1.42 -2.71 10.22
N TYR A 97 0.37 -2.81 9.41
CA TYR A 97 0.06 -1.84 8.36
C TYR A 97 -0.15 -0.43 8.92
N LEU A 98 -0.90 -0.31 10.02
CA LEU A 98 -1.21 0.97 10.68
C LEU A 98 -0.01 1.63 11.35
N LEU A 99 1.07 0.89 11.67
CA LEU A 99 2.32 1.47 12.16
C LEU A 99 2.94 2.47 11.18
N SER A 100 2.60 2.41 9.89
CA SER A 100 3.01 3.41 8.90
C SER A 100 2.65 4.84 9.35
N ASN A 101 1.48 5.04 9.96
CA ASN A 101 1.07 6.36 10.47
C ASN A 101 1.91 6.80 11.67
N HIS A 102 2.31 5.87 12.53
CA HIS A 102 3.14 6.15 13.69
C HIS A 102 4.55 6.57 13.27
N TYR A 103 5.22 5.77 12.43
CA TYR A 103 6.59 6.02 12.01
C TYR A 103 6.73 7.20 11.05
N ARG A 104 5.68 7.52 10.27
CA ARG A 104 5.67 8.67 9.36
C ARG A 104 5.18 9.97 9.98
N LYS A 105 4.82 10.01 11.27
CA LYS A 105 4.19 11.20 11.91
C LYS A 105 4.89 12.54 11.61
N GLU A 106 6.23 12.55 11.64
CA GLU A 106 7.01 13.77 11.40
C GLU A 106 7.08 14.12 9.91
N ALA A 107 7.16 13.12 9.02
CA ALA A 107 7.10 13.33 7.58
C ALA A 107 5.73 13.88 7.16
N LEU A 108 4.65 13.25 7.66
CA LEU A 108 3.28 13.70 7.45
C LEU A 108 3.10 15.15 7.90
N LYS A 109 3.58 15.51 9.09
CA LYS A 109 3.48 16.89 9.59
C LYS A 109 4.13 17.88 8.62
N ARG A 110 5.32 17.57 8.10
CA ARG A 110 6.03 18.43 7.14
C ARG A 110 5.33 18.49 5.79
N GLU A 111 4.93 17.34 5.25
CA GLU A 111 4.22 17.22 3.97
C GLU A 111 2.88 17.96 4.02
N LEU A 112 2.08 17.76 5.07
CA LEU A 112 0.81 18.45 5.26
C LEU A 112 1.03 19.97 5.36
N GLN A 113 1.99 20.42 6.18
CA GLN A 113 2.30 21.85 6.30
C GLN A 113 2.75 22.48 4.99
N PHE A 114 3.44 21.73 4.13
CA PHE A 114 3.89 22.20 2.82
C PHE A 114 2.73 22.27 1.84
N LEU A 115 1.96 21.18 1.71
CA LEU A 115 0.87 21.05 0.75
C LEU A 115 -0.35 21.92 1.06
N THR A 116 -0.52 22.33 2.32
CA THR A 116 -1.65 23.18 2.73
C THR A 116 -1.27 24.65 2.86
N ARG A 117 -0.10 25.07 2.37
CA ARG A 117 0.28 26.50 2.39
C ARG A 117 -0.69 27.29 1.53
N GLY A 118 -1.25 28.36 2.09
CA GLY A 118 -2.23 29.21 1.40
C GLY A 118 -3.64 28.59 1.26
N ILE A 119 -3.84 27.34 1.70
CA ILE A 119 -5.16 26.70 1.69
C ILE A 119 -5.86 27.01 3.01
N THR A 120 -7.05 27.62 2.92
CA THR A 120 -7.87 27.98 4.09
C THR A 120 -9.11 27.09 4.26
N ASP A 121 -9.52 26.36 3.22
CA ASP A 121 -10.66 25.47 3.27
C ASP A 121 -10.32 24.20 4.09
N PRO A 122 -11.00 23.95 5.23
CA PRO A 122 -10.74 22.78 6.06
C PRO A 122 -11.05 21.45 5.37
N ALA A 123 -11.97 21.41 4.40
CA ALA A 123 -12.31 20.20 3.66
C ALA A 123 -11.14 19.76 2.76
N ILE A 124 -10.49 20.71 2.10
CA ILE A 124 -9.32 20.44 1.25
C ILE A 124 -8.14 19.97 2.11
N VAL A 125 -7.91 20.61 3.26
CA VAL A 125 -6.87 20.20 4.22
C VAL A 125 -7.11 18.77 4.73
N ALA A 126 -8.36 18.42 5.04
CA ALA A 126 -8.72 17.08 5.48
C ALA A 126 -8.49 16.03 4.38
N MET A 127 -8.87 16.35 3.13
CA MET A 127 -8.61 15.46 1.98
C MET A 127 -7.11 15.21 1.77
N ILE A 128 -6.29 16.27 1.80
CA ILE A 128 -4.83 16.13 1.67
C ILE A 128 -4.28 15.25 2.80
N ARG A 129 -4.73 15.47 4.05
CA ARG A 129 -4.32 14.63 5.18
C ARG A 129 -4.67 13.16 4.94
N ASP A 130 -5.89 12.88 4.47
CA ASP A 130 -6.36 11.52 4.19
C ASP A 130 -5.51 10.82 3.13
N MET A 131 -4.99 11.55 2.14
CA MET A 131 -4.05 11.02 1.16
C MET A 131 -2.66 10.68 1.74
N LEU A 132 -2.23 11.40 2.77
CA LEU A 132 -0.90 11.21 3.38
C LEU A 132 -0.85 10.08 4.41
N ILE A 133 -2.00 9.68 4.96
CA ILE A 133 -2.11 8.56 5.92
C ILE A 133 -2.49 7.26 5.23
N VAL A 134 -2.44 6.18 6.02
CA VAL A 134 -3.16 4.93 5.72
C VAL A 134 -4.32 4.77 6.70
N LYS A 135 -5.37 4.06 6.29
CA LYS A 135 -6.55 3.77 7.12
C LYS A 135 -6.87 2.29 7.06
N GLU A 136 -7.48 1.75 8.11
CA GLU A 136 -7.89 0.34 8.15
C GLU A 136 -8.79 -0.03 6.96
N GLU A 137 -9.71 0.87 6.58
CA GLU A 137 -10.60 0.68 5.43
C GLU A 137 -9.87 0.43 4.09
N TYR A 138 -8.64 0.93 3.95
CA TYR A 138 -7.82 0.72 2.75
C TYR A 138 -7.23 -0.69 2.72
N LEU A 139 -6.67 -1.16 3.84
CA LEU A 139 -6.21 -2.54 3.95
C LEU A 139 -7.39 -3.52 3.80
N GLU A 140 -8.52 -3.20 4.42
CA GLU A 140 -9.75 -3.98 4.35
C GLU A 140 -10.27 -4.12 2.91
N ALA A 141 -10.16 -3.06 2.09
CA ALA A 141 -10.50 -3.12 0.68
C ALA A 141 -9.66 -4.15 -0.11
N THR A 142 -8.41 -4.37 0.30
CA THR A 142 -7.54 -5.42 -0.26
C THR A 142 -7.88 -6.79 0.33
N LEU A 143 -7.94 -6.93 1.67
CA LEU A 143 -8.13 -8.22 2.35
C LEU A 143 -9.49 -8.87 2.06
N ARG A 144 -10.50 -8.08 1.67
CA ARG A 144 -11.79 -8.62 1.22
C ARG A 144 -11.64 -9.59 0.04
N HIS A 145 -10.71 -9.34 -0.88
CA HIS A 145 -10.43 -10.23 -2.01
C HIS A 145 -9.74 -11.53 -1.56
N VAL A 146 -8.93 -11.46 -0.51
CA VAL A 146 -8.31 -12.64 0.12
C VAL A 146 -9.39 -13.51 0.76
N ARG A 147 -10.27 -12.90 1.57
CA ARG A 147 -11.37 -13.60 2.26
C ARG A 147 -12.47 -14.14 1.34
N ALA A 148 -12.47 -13.76 0.06
CA ALA A 148 -13.35 -14.38 -0.93
C ALA A 148 -13.00 -15.85 -1.20
N TYR A 149 -11.81 -16.29 -0.76
CA TYR A 149 -11.35 -17.67 -0.83
C TYR A 149 -11.52 -18.38 0.52
N PRO A 150 -12.03 -19.63 0.55
CA PRO A 150 -12.13 -20.42 1.79
C PRO A 150 -10.77 -20.73 2.43
N HIS A 151 -9.74 -20.90 1.61
CA HIS A 151 -8.37 -21.19 2.04
C HIS A 151 -7.40 -20.23 1.37
N PHE A 152 -6.46 -19.69 2.14
CA PHE A 152 -5.47 -18.75 1.61
C PHE A 152 -4.60 -19.37 0.50
N ASP A 153 -4.29 -20.67 0.59
CA ASP A 153 -3.49 -21.38 -0.41
C ASP A 153 -4.14 -21.34 -1.81
N ASP A 154 -5.49 -21.36 -1.87
CA ASP A 154 -6.23 -21.21 -3.12
C ASP A 154 -6.08 -19.79 -3.69
N TYR A 155 -6.19 -18.77 -2.83
CA TYR A 155 -5.94 -17.37 -3.20
C TYR A 155 -4.51 -17.17 -3.70
N ALA A 156 -3.52 -17.71 -2.98
CA ALA A 156 -2.12 -17.61 -3.34
C ALA A 156 -1.84 -18.25 -4.70
N LYS A 157 -2.39 -19.45 -4.95
CA LYS A 157 -2.23 -20.13 -6.23
C LYS A 157 -2.92 -19.41 -7.37
N GLU A 158 -4.18 -19.00 -7.20
CA GLU A 158 -4.97 -18.44 -8.29
C GLU A 158 -4.67 -16.97 -8.57
N ARG A 159 -4.47 -16.16 -7.52
CA ARG A 159 -4.36 -14.70 -7.63
C ARG A 159 -2.91 -14.22 -7.55
N LEU A 160 -2.11 -14.75 -6.63
CA LEU A 160 -0.68 -14.43 -6.54
C LEU A 160 0.15 -15.24 -7.54
N GLY A 161 -0.34 -16.41 -7.98
CA GLY A 161 0.42 -17.32 -8.82
C GLY A 161 1.55 -18.02 -8.06
N LEU A 162 1.39 -18.20 -6.75
CA LEU A 162 2.36 -18.89 -5.88
C LEU A 162 1.89 -20.31 -5.60
N ASP A 163 2.73 -21.31 -5.82
CA ASP A 163 2.41 -22.70 -5.51
C ASP A 163 2.75 -23.08 -4.04
N LEU A 164 2.35 -24.28 -3.63
CA LEU A 164 2.60 -24.78 -2.27
C LEU A 164 4.10 -24.92 -1.94
N HIS A 165 4.95 -25.18 -2.94
CA HIS A 165 6.39 -25.28 -2.74
C HIS A 165 6.98 -23.89 -2.45
N GLU A 166 6.58 -22.87 -3.20
CA GLU A 166 6.97 -21.47 -2.95
C GLU A 166 6.46 -20.97 -1.59
N LEU A 167 5.21 -21.27 -1.21
CA LEU A 167 4.67 -20.91 0.10
C LEU A 167 5.42 -21.59 1.25
N THR A 168 5.77 -22.87 1.09
CA THR A 168 6.54 -23.61 2.09
C THR A 168 7.95 -23.05 2.23
N ALA A 169 8.64 -22.79 1.12
CA ALA A 169 9.97 -22.18 1.12
C ALA A 169 9.97 -20.79 1.78
N LEU A 170 8.91 -20.01 1.59
CA LEU A 170 8.77 -18.72 2.26
C LEU A 170 8.63 -18.86 3.78
N LYS A 171 7.81 -19.81 4.25
CA LYS A 171 7.63 -20.11 5.68
C LYS A 171 8.93 -20.60 6.30
N GLU A 172 9.63 -21.54 5.66
CA GLU A 172 10.92 -22.04 6.12
C GLU A 172 11.96 -20.93 6.24
N ARG A 173 11.95 -19.95 5.33
CA ARG A 173 12.90 -18.84 5.38
C ARG A 173 12.70 -17.88 6.55
N TYR A 174 11.46 -17.63 6.94
CA TYR A 174 11.14 -16.54 7.86
C TYR A 174 10.59 -16.98 9.22
N LEU A 175 10.24 -18.26 9.39
CA LEU A 175 9.69 -18.79 10.64
C LEU A 175 10.56 -19.86 11.31
N ALA A 176 11.60 -20.36 10.64
CA ALA A 176 12.50 -21.38 11.18
C ALA A 176 13.60 -20.81 12.08
#